data_AF-A0A8J6GZH4-F1
#
_entry.id   AF-A0A8J6GZH4-F1
#
_cell.length_a   1.000
_cell.length_b   1.000
_cell.length_c   1.000
_cell.angle_alpha   90.00
_cell.angle_beta   90.00
_cell.angle_gamma   90.00
#
_symmetry.space_group_name_H-M   'P 1'
#
loop_
_entity.id
_entity.type
_entity.pdbx_description
1 polymer ?
#
loop_
_entity_poly.entity_id
_entity_poly.type
_entity_poly.pdbx_seq_one_letter_code
_entity_poly.pdbx_strand_id
1 'polypeptide(L)' 'MFLETSALTGENVEEAFMQCARKILNKIESGELDPERMGSGIQYGDTALRQLRSPRRTQAPNAQECGC' A
#
# COMPACT_ATOMS: atom_id res chain seq x y z
N MET A 1 3.55 10.24 -18.77
CA MET A 1 2.93 9.03 -19.33
C MET A 1 1.46 9.29 -19.38
N PHE A 2 0.85 8.94 -20.49
CA PHE A 2 -0.57 9.07 -20.73
C PHE A 2 -1.08 7.65 -21.05
N LEU A 3 -2.18 7.27 -20.42
CA LEU A 3 -2.84 5.98 -20.61
C LEU A 3 -4.35 6.23 -20.45
N GLU A 4 -5.14 5.88 -21.46
CA GLU A 4 -6.59 5.90 -21.34
C GLU A 4 -7.06 4.66 -20.58
N THR A 5 -7.95 4.84 -19.60
CA THR A 5 -8.42 3.76 -18.72
C THR A 5 -9.91 3.87 -18.52
N SER A 6 -10.60 2.73 -18.39
CA SER A 6 -12.03 2.67 -18.05
C SER A 6 -12.23 1.85 -16.78
N ALA A 7 -12.63 2.52 -15.70
CA ALA A 7 -12.98 1.86 -14.45
C ALA A 7 -14.24 1.00 -14.57
N LEU A 8 -15.12 1.30 -15.55
CA LEU A 8 -16.36 0.54 -15.78
C LEU A 8 -16.09 -0.81 -16.45
N THR A 9 -15.19 -0.84 -17.44
CA THR A 9 -14.85 -2.07 -18.19
C THR A 9 -13.62 -2.77 -17.64
N GLY A 10 -12.84 -2.11 -16.78
CA GLY A 10 -11.56 -2.60 -16.28
C GLY A 10 -10.38 -2.36 -17.23
N GLU A 11 -10.61 -1.74 -18.38
CA GLU A 11 -9.58 -1.51 -19.40
C GLU A 11 -8.45 -0.63 -18.85
N ASN A 12 -7.21 -1.13 -18.96
CA ASN A 12 -5.96 -0.48 -18.59
C ASN A 12 -5.85 -0.04 -17.12
N VAL A 13 -6.77 -0.45 -16.25
CA VAL A 13 -6.77 -0.08 -14.83
C VAL A 13 -5.53 -0.64 -14.15
N GLU A 14 -5.29 -1.95 -14.26
CA GLU A 14 -4.11 -2.59 -13.65
C GLU A 14 -2.80 -2.03 -14.20
N GLU A 15 -2.73 -1.81 -15.52
CA GLU A 15 -1.55 -1.24 -16.16
C GLU A 15 -1.24 0.16 -15.64
N ALA A 16 -2.24 1.01 -15.39
CA ALA A 16 -2.05 2.34 -14.83
C ALA A 16 -1.36 2.27 -13.46
N PHE A 17 -1.83 1.38 -12.58
CA PHE A 17 -1.22 1.18 -11.25
C PHE A 17 0.20 0.61 -11.35
N MET A 18 0.38 -0.42 -12.19
CA MET A 18 1.68 -1.08 -12.35
C MET A 18 2.74 -0.16 -12.96
N GLN A 19 2.37 0.64 -13.96
CA GLN A 19 3.26 1.63 -14.56
C GLN A 19 3.60 2.75 -13.58
N CYS A 20 2.63 3.21 -12.79
CA CYS A 20 2.85 4.20 -11.73
C CYS A 20 3.83 3.68 -10.67
N ALA A 21 3.59 2.47 -10.15
CA ALA A 21 4.45 1.85 -9.14
C ALA A 21 5.90 1.69 -9.66
N ARG A 22 6.06 1.19 -10.89
CA ARG A 22 7.39 1.08 -11.53
C ARG A 22 8.08 2.43 -11.65
N LYS A 23 7.34 3.48 -12.03
CA LYS A 23 7.91 4.82 -12.16
C LYS A 23 8.36 5.38 -10.81
N ILE A 24 7.61 5.14 -9.74
CA ILE A 24 8.01 5.53 -8.39
C ILE A 24 9.31 4.80 -8.00
N LEU A 25 9.40 3.50 -8.22
CA LEU A 25 10.61 2.72 -7.94
C LEU A 25 11.82 3.22 -8.72
N ASN A 26 11.69 3.43 -10.03
CA ASN A 26 12.78 3.97 -10.85
C ASN A 26 13.25 5.35 -10.37
N LYS A 27 12.32 6.18 -9.87
CA LYS A 27 12.66 7.48 -9.28
C LYS A 27 13.39 7.38 -7.94
N ILE A 28 13.10 6.35 -7.15
CA ILE A 28 13.86 6.04 -5.93
C ILE A 28 15.27 5.57 -6.31
N GLU A 29 15.38 4.64 -7.27
CA GLU A 29 16.67 4.08 -7.72
C GLU A 29 17.59 5.14 -8.34
N SER A 30 17.02 6.11 -9.07
CA SER A 30 17.77 7.25 -9.63
C SER A 30 18.09 8.34 -8.60
N GLY A 31 17.54 8.28 -7.39
CA GLY A 31 17.71 9.28 -6.34
C GLY A 31 16.86 10.55 -6.53
N GLU A 32 15.98 10.60 -7.53
CA GLU A 32 15.02 11.69 -7.71
C GLU A 32 13.96 11.74 -6.59
N LEU A 33 13.65 10.59 -5.99
CA LEU A 33 12.78 10.46 -4.83
C LEU A 33 13.56 9.87 -3.65
N ASP A 34 13.52 10.59 -2.53
CA ASP A 34 14.07 10.14 -1.25
C ASP A 34 12.94 9.56 -0.38
N PRO A 35 12.95 8.25 -0.08
CA PRO A 35 11.94 7.59 0.73
C PRO A 35 11.96 8.05 2.20
N GLU A 36 13.11 8.49 2.72
CA GLU A 36 13.26 8.94 4.11
C GLU A 36 12.81 10.40 4.32
N ARG A 37 12.49 11.11 3.23
CA ARG A 37 11.98 12.48 3.29
C ARG A 37 10.67 12.51 4.09
N MET A 38 10.59 13.41 5.07
CA MET A 38 9.35 13.63 5.82
C MET A 38 8.18 13.95 4.87
N GLY A 39 7.11 13.16 4.96
CA GLY A 39 5.96 13.29 4.06
C GLY A 39 6.15 12.67 2.66
N SER A 40 7.16 11.82 2.45
CA SER A 40 7.37 11.10 1.17
C SER A 40 6.19 10.19 0.80
N GLY A 41 5.45 9.69 1.80
CA GLY A 41 4.39 8.70 1.61
C GLY A 41 4.93 7.31 1.23
N ILE A 42 6.24 7.09 1.30
CA ILE A 42 6.90 5.83 0.96
C ILE A 42 7.27 5.11 2.26
N GLN A 43 6.96 3.82 2.33
CA GLN A 43 7.37 2.97 3.45
C GLN A 43 8.03 1.71 2.89
N TYR A 44 9.21 1.39 3.40
CA TYR A 44 9.80 0.08 3.16
C TYR A 44 8.96 -0.99 3.84
N GLY A 45 8.53 -1.99 3.08
CA GLY A 45 7.84 -3.13 3.65
C GLY A 45 8.80 -3.95 4.49
N ASP A 46 8.66 -3.91 5.82
CA ASP A 46 9.40 -4.83 6.68
C ASP A 46 8.80 -6.23 6.56
N THR A 47 9.56 -7.18 6.02
CA THR A 47 9.18 -8.59 5.96
C THR A 47 8.78 -9.16 7.33
N ALA A 48 9.28 -8.60 8.44
CA ALA A 48 8.95 -9.00 9.80
C ALA A 48 7.52 -8.60 10.21
N LEU A 49 6.99 -7.46 9.74
CA LEU A 49 5.61 -7.03 10.05
C LEU A 49 4.55 -7.94 9.40
N ARG A 50 4.88 -8.59 8.29
CA ARG A 50 4.01 -9.56 7.62
C ARG A 50 3.88 -10.86 8.42
N GLN A 51 4.90 -11.22 9.21
CA GLN A 51 4.88 -12.42 10.06
C GLN A 51 4.10 -12.18 11.37
N LEU A 52 4.15 -10.97 11.93
CA LEU A 52 3.41 -10.58 13.14
C LEU A 52 1.90 -10.45 12.93
N ARG A 53 1.43 -10.27 11.69
CA ARG A 53 0.00 -10.14 11.34
C ARG A 53 -0.69 -11.46 10.96
N SER A 54 -0.06 -12.61 11.18
CA SER A 54 -0.75 -13.91 11.08
C SER A 54 -1.63 -14.13 12.32
N PRO A 55 -2.97 -14.11 12.22
CA PRO A 55 -3.82 -14.22 13.39
C PRO A 55 -3.85 -15.66 13.88
N ARG A 56 -3.32 -15.91 15.09
CA ARG A 56 -3.75 -17.09 15.86
C ARG A 56 -5.19 -16.84 16.31
N ARG A 57 -6.10 -17.54 15.65
CA ARG A 57 -7.51 -17.68 16.00
C ARG A 57 -7.65 -18.34 17.37
N THR A 58 -8.02 -17.60 18.43
CA THR A 58 -8.65 -18.17 19.64
C THR A 58 -9.47 -17.13 20.42
N GLN A 59 -10.80 -17.33 20.38
CA GLN A 59 -11.82 -17.08 21.43
C GLN A 59 -12.18 -15.63 21.84
N ALA A 60 -13.47 -15.30 21.65
CA ALA A 60 -14.19 -14.23 22.35
C ALA A 60 -14.26 -14.54 23.86
N PRO A 61 -14.35 -13.52 24.73
CA PRO A 61 -15.66 -13.30 25.37
C PRO A 61 -16.02 -11.83 25.70
N ASN A 62 -17.34 -11.64 25.79
CA ASN A 62 -18.12 -10.78 26.66
C ASN A 62 -18.22 -9.25 26.49
N ALA A 63 -19.48 -8.83 26.62
CA ALA A 63 -20.03 -7.48 26.59
C ALA A 63 -19.58 -6.58 27.76
N GLN A 64 -19.61 -5.27 27.53
CA GLN A 64 -19.97 -4.15 28.42
C GLN A 64 -19.29 -2.86 27.87
N GLU A 65 -20.03 -1.97 27.22
CA GLU A 65 -20.80 -0.84 27.81
C GLU A 65 -20.03 0.47 27.52
N CYS A 66 -20.41 1.15 26.43
CA CYS A 66 -19.91 2.49 26.11
C CYS A 66 -20.81 3.50 26.83
N GLY A 67 -20.27 4.11 27.88
CA GLY A 67 -20.87 5.26 28.56
C GLY A 67 -20.17 6.55 28.14
N CYS A 68 -21.00 7.56 27.89
CA CYS A 68 -20.72 8.97 27.59
C CYS A 68 -20.39 9.31 26.12
#